data_AF-A0A8A1M327-F1
#
_entry.id   AF-A0A8A1M327-F1
#
_cell.length_a   1.000
_cell.length_b   1.000
_cell.length_c   1.000
_cell.angle_alpha   90.00
_cell.angle_beta   90.00
_cell.angle_gamma   90.00
#
_symmetry.space_group_name_H-M   'P 1'
#
loop_
_entity.id
_entity.type
_entity.pdbx_description
1 polymer ?
#
loop_
_entity_poly.entity_id
_entity_poly.type
_entity_poly.pdbx_seq_one_letter_code
_entity_poly.pdbx_strand_id
1 'polypeptide(L)'
;MSLSIPSAPNAGLFKQGYSSHDSEDGAVIRNIEACRAIAQTVQTSLGPNGRNKIVINHLQKLILTSDAATILRELEVVHPAAKLVVMASQQQEAEMGDATNLVIVLTGELLKKAEELLRMGLKTSDIVLGSRGG
;
A
#
# COMPACT_ATOMS: atom_id res chain seq x y z
N MET A 1 25.57 27.52 20.94
CA MET A 1 25.86 27.10 19.55
C MET A 1 26.04 25.59 19.59
N SER A 2 24.95 24.83 19.53
CA SER A 2 25.01 23.36 19.59
C SER A 2 25.61 22.80 18.31
N LEU A 3 26.53 21.84 18.47
CA LEU A 3 27.24 21.18 17.39
C LEU A 3 26.27 20.56 16.38
N SER A 4 26.59 20.69 15.09
CA SER A 4 25.95 19.97 13.99
C SER A 4 26.10 18.47 14.20
N ILE A 5 24.99 17.73 14.15
CA ILE A 5 24.99 16.28 14.21
C ILE A 5 25.83 15.76 13.03
N PRO A 6 26.81 14.86 13.26
CA PRO A 6 27.60 14.29 12.18
C PRO A 6 26.69 13.59 11.19
N SER A 7 26.80 13.96 9.92
CA SER A 7 26.19 13.20 8.83
C SER A 7 26.82 11.81 8.77
N ALA A 8 26.04 10.78 8.42
CA ALA A 8 26.54 9.41 8.34
C ALA A 8 27.82 9.34 7.46
N PRO A 9 28.87 8.62 7.88
CA PRO A 9 30.20 8.67 7.26
C PRO A 9 30.20 8.27 5.77
N ASN A 10 29.21 7.48 5.34
CA ASN A 10 29.04 7.02 3.95
C ASN A 10 27.88 7.70 3.21
N ALA A 11 27.31 8.80 3.75
CA ALA A 11 26.17 9.49 3.14
C ALA A 11 26.45 10.06 1.74
N GLY A 12 27.72 10.17 1.32
CA GLY A 12 28.13 10.62 0.00
C GLY A 12 28.24 9.53 -1.08
N LEU A 13 27.99 8.25 -0.74
CA LEU A 13 28.09 7.15 -1.71
C LEU A 13 27.01 7.22 -2.81
N PHE A 14 25.83 7.74 -2.47
CA PHE A 14 24.72 7.93 -3.40
C PHE A 14 24.47 9.41 -3.66
N LYS A 15 23.80 9.70 -4.79
CA LYS A 15 23.39 11.07 -5.12
C LYS A 15 22.43 11.61 -4.06
N GLN A 16 22.45 12.93 -3.82
CA GLN A 16 21.45 13.57 -2.95
C GLN A 16 20.03 13.27 -3.45
N GLY A 17 19.17 12.84 -2.52
CA GLY A 17 17.79 12.46 -2.77
C GLY A 17 17.49 10.96 -2.71
N TYR A 18 18.52 10.10 -2.75
CA TYR A 18 18.32 8.67 -2.48
C TYR A 18 18.11 8.43 -0.99
N SER A 19 17.07 7.67 -0.66
CA SER A 19 16.76 7.21 0.69
C SER A 19 16.75 5.68 0.69
N SER A 20 17.46 5.08 1.66
CA SER A 20 17.41 3.66 1.95
C SER A 20 16.48 3.42 3.14
N HIS A 21 15.63 2.42 3.02
CA HIS A 21 14.73 2.00 4.09
C HIS A 21 14.90 0.50 4.30
N ASP A 22 15.59 0.12 5.38
CA ASP A 22 15.83 -1.27 5.69
C ASP A 22 14.72 -1.86 6.56
N SER A 23 14.57 -3.18 6.50
CA SER A 23 13.54 -3.89 7.28
C SER A 23 13.71 -3.70 8.78
N GLU A 24 14.96 -3.56 9.26
CA GLU A 24 15.30 -3.34 10.67
C GLU A 24 14.80 -1.98 11.19
N ASP A 25 14.71 -0.97 10.32
CA ASP A 25 14.20 0.37 10.65
C ASP A 25 12.66 0.43 10.74
N GLY A 26 11.99 -0.72 10.72
CA GLY A 26 10.53 -0.82 10.71
C GLY A 26 9.90 -0.46 9.35
N ALA A 27 10.69 -0.47 8.26
CA ALA A 27 10.17 -0.21 6.92
C ALA A 27 9.03 -1.15 6.53
N VAL A 28 9.07 -2.42 6.98
CA VAL A 28 8.01 -3.41 6.73
C VAL A 28 6.67 -2.95 7.31
N ILE A 29 6.67 -2.43 8.53
CA ILE A 29 5.44 -1.97 9.21
C ILE A 29 4.88 -0.74 8.49
N ARG A 30 5.73 0.22 8.11
CA ARG A 30 5.31 1.40 7.34
C ARG A 30 4.71 1.02 5.98
N ASN A 31 5.32 0.03 5.30
CA ASN A 31 4.80 -0.50 4.05
C ASN A 31 3.40 -1.11 4.23
N ILE A 32 3.22 -1.91 5.28
CA ILE A 32 1.91 -2.51 5.63
C ILE A 32 0.88 -1.42 5.90
N GLU A 33 1.23 -0.41 6.69
CA GLU A 33 0.35 0.71 7.04
C GLU A 33 -0.11 1.48 5.79
N ALA A 34 0.80 1.78 4.86
CA ALA A 34 0.47 2.43 3.60
C ALA A 34 -0.53 1.62 2.75
N CYS A 35 -0.34 0.31 2.65
CA CYS A 35 -1.27 -0.57 1.94
C CYS A 35 -2.63 -0.66 2.66
N ARG A 36 -2.63 -0.71 3.99
CA ARG A 36 -3.86 -0.73 4.80
C ARG A 36 -4.68 0.55 4.65
N ALA A 37 -4.03 1.71 4.56
CA ALA A 37 -4.71 2.98 4.34
C ALA A 37 -5.51 3.00 3.02
N ILE A 38 -4.93 2.43 1.96
CA ILE A 38 -5.63 2.25 0.67
C ILE A 38 -6.82 1.30 0.83
N ALA A 39 -6.61 0.16 1.49
CA ALA A 39 -7.68 -0.81 1.69
C ALA A 39 -8.87 -0.22 2.47
N GLN A 40 -8.61 0.54 3.53
CA GLN A 40 -9.65 1.21 4.31
C GLN A 40 -10.44 2.25 3.49
N THR A 41 -9.77 2.94 2.57
CA THR A 41 -10.43 3.92 1.68
C THR A 41 -11.49 3.25 0.82
N VAL A 42 -11.16 2.08 0.27
CA VAL A 42 -11.99 1.30 -0.65
C VAL A 42 -13.00 0.41 0.07
N GLN A 43 -12.72 -0.06 1.29
CA GLN A 43 -13.52 -1.05 2.01
C GLN A 43 -15.01 -0.67 2.11
N THR A 44 -15.31 0.61 2.33
CA THR A 44 -16.71 1.08 2.45
C THR A 44 -17.48 1.08 1.13
N SER A 45 -16.78 0.89 0.00
CA SER A 45 -17.33 0.84 -1.36
C SER A 45 -17.50 -0.59 -1.86
N LEU A 46 -17.20 -1.60 -1.03
CA LEU A 46 -17.36 -3.01 -1.36
C LEU A 46 -18.82 -3.46 -1.20
N GLY A 47 -19.33 -4.20 -2.20
CA GLY A 47 -20.63 -4.86 -2.17
C GLY A 47 -21.80 -3.98 -2.66
N PRO A 48 -23.03 -4.54 -2.69
CA PRO A 48 -24.21 -3.87 -3.25
C PRO A 48 -24.66 -2.64 -2.44
N ASN A 49 -24.32 -2.59 -1.15
CA ASN A 49 -24.56 -1.44 -0.28
C ASN A 49 -23.30 -0.55 -0.14
N GLY A 50 -22.35 -0.69 -1.07
CA GLY A 50 -21.12 0.08 -1.10
C GLY A 50 -21.41 1.57 -1.28
N ARG A 51 -20.65 2.42 -0.58
CA ARG A 51 -20.76 3.88 -0.70
C ARG A 51 -19.92 4.38 -1.86
N ASN A 52 -20.48 5.27 -2.67
CA ASN A 52 -19.71 6.01 -3.68
C ASN A 52 -18.71 6.96 -3.02
N LYS A 53 -17.58 7.18 -3.68
CA LYS A 53 -16.56 8.16 -3.31
C LYS A 53 -16.56 9.30 -4.31
N ILE A 54 -16.41 10.51 -3.79
CA ILE A 54 -16.13 11.70 -4.60
C ILE A 54 -14.62 11.86 -4.66
N VAL A 55 -14.05 11.74 -5.85
CA VAL A 55 -12.63 11.96 -6.12
C VAL A 55 -12.49 13.23 -6.94
N ILE A 56 -11.63 14.13 -6.49
CA ILE A 56 -11.31 15.38 -7.19
C ILE A 56 -9.85 15.28 -7.62
N ASN A 57 -9.62 15.25 -8.93
CA ASN A 57 -8.27 15.15 -9.49
C ASN A 57 -7.60 16.54 -9.56
N HIS A 58 -6.29 16.60 -9.84
CA HIS A 58 -5.47 17.80 -10.00
C HIS A 58 -6.00 18.79 -11.06
N LEU A 59 -6.83 18.32 -12.01
CA LEU A 59 -7.53 19.16 -13.00
C LEU A 59 -8.90 19.69 -12.52
N GLN A 60 -9.21 19.56 -11.23
CA GLN A 60 -10.53 19.90 -10.64
C GLN A 60 -11.71 19.12 -11.25
N LYS A 61 -11.44 18.00 -11.93
CA LYS A 61 -12.47 17.09 -12.41
C LYS A 61 -13.06 16.31 -11.22
N LEU A 62 -14.39 16.36 -11.09
CA LEU A 62 -15.13 15.60 -10.08
C LEU A 62 -15.56 14.25 -10.66
N ILE A 63 -15.21 13.18 -9.96
CA ILE A 63 -15.57 11.81 -10.32
C ILE A 63 -16.29 11.18 -9.14
N LEU A 64 -17.49 10.65 -9.38
CA LEU A 64 -18.27 9.93 -8.38
C LEU A 64 -18.29 8.44 -8.77
N THR A 65 -17.66 7.58 -7.97
CA THR A 65 -17.59 6.14 -8.28
C THR A 65 -17.42 5.27 -7.03
N SER A 66 -17.89 4.03 -7.09
CA SER A 66 -17.65 2.97 -6.11
C SER A 66 -16.59 1.97 -6.55
N ASP A 67 -16.14 2.05 -7.81
CA ASP A 67 -15.10 1.16 -8.33
C ASP A 67 -13.72 1.59 -7.84
N ALA A 68 -13.02 0.69 -7.17
CA ALA A 68 -11.70 0.94 -6.61
C ALA A 68 -10.64 1.14 -7.68
N ALA A 69 -10.71 0.45 -8.81
CA ALA A 69 -9.73 0.63 -9.87
C ALA A 69 -9.78 2.07 -10.41
N THR A 70 -10.98 2.62 -10.58
CA THR A 70 -11.18 4.02 -10.96
C THR A 70 -10.77 4.99 -9.85
N ILE A 71 -11.16 4.74 -8.59
CA ILE A 71 -10.74 5.57 -7.45
C ILE A 71 -9.21 5.67 -7.38
N LEU A 72 -8.50 4.55 -7.48
CA LEU A 72 -7.05 4.49 -7.33
C LEU A 72 -6.29 5.00 -8.56
N ARG A 73 -6.91 5.00 -9.74
CA ARG A 73 -6.33 5.61 -10.94
C ARG A 73 -6.29 7.13 -10.85
N GLU A 74 -7.29 7.72 -10.21
CA GLU A 74 -7.43 9.17 -10.05
C GLU A 74 -6.70 9.70 -8.79
N LEU A 75 -6.38 8.82 -7.84
CA LEU A 75 -5.57 9.16 -6.67
C LEU A 75 -4.06 9.07 -6.96
N GLU A 76 -3.30 10.05 -6.49
CA GLU A 76 -1.83 10.05 -6.58
C GLU A 76 -1.20 9.17 -5.49
N VAL A 77 -0.96 7.90 -5.79
CA VAL A 77 -0.29 6.97 -4.88
C VAL A 77 1.23 7.07 -5.00
N VAL A 78 1.87 7.68 -4.00
CA VAL A 78 3.33 7.89 -3.96
C VAL A 78 4.08 6.67 -3.40
N HIS A 79 3.51 6.00 -2.39
CA HIS A 79 4.23 4.96 -1.65
C HIS A 79 4.46 3.69 -2.51
N PRO A 80 5.70 3.17 -2.64
CA PRO A 80 6.00 2.06 -3.55
C PRO A 80 5.21 0.79 -3.28
N ALA A 81 5.11 0.36 -2.00
CA ALA A 81 4.36 -0.84 -1.63
C ALA A 81 2.86 -0.73 -1.98
N ALA A 82 2.26 0.42 -1.71
CA ALA A 82 0.89 0.72 -2.06
C ALA A 82 0.65 0.70 -3.58
N LYS A 83 1.62 1.20 -4.37
CA LYS A 83 1.56 1.14 -5.84
C LYS A 83 1.52 -0.29 -6.37
N LEU A 84 2.19 -1.25 -5.72
CA LEU A 84 2.09 -2.67 -6.08
C LEU A 84 0.64 -3.18 -5.95
N VAL A 85 -0.07 -2.80 -4.89
CA VAL A 85 -1.47 -3.18 -4.68
C VAL A 85 -2.39 -2.56 -5.75
N VAL A 86 -2.14 -1.30 -6.11
CA VAL A 86 -2.87 -0.62 -7.19
C VAL A 86 -2.67 -1.36 -8.53
N MET A 87 -1.44 -1.73 -8.86
CA MET A 87 -1.13 -2.45 -10.09
C MET A 87 -1.80 -3.84 -10.12
N ALA A 88 -1.83 -4.55 -8.99
CA ALA A 88 -2.54 -5.82 -8.88
C ALA A 88 -4.04 -5.67 -9.15
N SER A 89 -4.67 -4.61 -8.60
CA SER A 89 -6.08 -4.31 -8.90
C SER A 89 -6.31 -3.95 -10.37
N GLN A 90 -5.39 -3.22 -11.00
CA GLN A 90 -5.50 -2.87 -12.42
C GLN A 90 -5.35 -4.09 -13.32
N GLN A 91 -4.49 -5.05 -12.95
CA GLN A 91 -4.36 -6.31 -13.67
C GLN A 91 -5.64 -7.13 -13.57
N GLN A 92 -6.24 -7.21 -12.37
CA GLN A 92 -7.53 -7.89 -12.19
C GLN A 92 -8.63 -7.28 -13.06
N GLU A 93 -8.70 -5.95 -13.14
CA GLU A 93 -9.64 -5.25 -14.02
C GLU A 93 -9.39 -5.58 -15.50
N ALA A 94 -8.13 -5.63 -15.92
CA ALA A 94 -7.77 -5.89 -17.32
C ALA A 94 -8.05 -7.33 -17.76
N GLU A 95 -7.85 -8.31 -16.87
CA GLU A 95 -8.02 -9.72 -17.19
C GLU A 95 -9.45 -10.22 -16.97
N MET A 96 -10.08 -9.81 -15.86
CA MET A 96 -11.37 -10.36 -15.41
C MET A 96 -12.50 -9.34 -15.45
N GLY A 97 -12.19 -8.03 -15.39
CA GLY A 97 -13.19 -6.95 -15.44
C GLY A 97 -14.09 -6.83 -14.21
N ASP A 98 -13.77 -7.54 -13.12
CA ASP A 98 -14.53 -7.48 -11.85
C ASP A 98 -13.63 -7.86 -10.66
N ALA A 99 -14.16 -7.67 -9.45
CA ALA A 99 -13.56 -7.99 -8.16
C ALA A 99 -12.30 -7.18 -7.80
N THR A 100 -12.10 -6.02 -8.43
CA THR A 100 -11.03 -5.06 -8.10
C THR A 100 -11.06 -4.65 -6.62
N ASN A 101 -12.25 -4.29 -6.11
CA ASN A 101 -12.45 -3.94 -4.70
C ASN A 101 -12.05 -5.08 -3.76
N LEU A 102 -12.33 -6.34 -4.15
CA LEU A 102 -12.01 -7.51 -3.34
C LEU A 102 -10.49 -7.71 -3.24
N VAL A 103 -9.75 -7.59 -4.35
CA VAL A 103 -8.29 -7.75 -4.37
C VAL A 103 -7.62 -6.79 -3.37
N ILE A 104 -8.05 -5.53 -3.36
CA ILE A 104 -7.48 -4.50 -2.49
C ILE A 104 -7.81 -4.76 -1.01
N VAL A 105 -9.08 -5.03 -0.71
CA VAL A 105 -9.54 -5.26 0.67
C VAL A 105 -8.92 -6.54 1.24
N LEU A 106 -8.86 -7.62 0.45
CA LEU A 106 -8.24 -8.88 0.83
C LEU A 106 -6.75 -8.68 1.14
N THR A 107 -6.03 -7.95 0.27
CA THR A 107 -4.61 -7.64 0.48
C THR A 107 -4.40 -6.85 1.78
N GLY A 108 -5.26 -5.86 2.05
CA GLY A 108 -5.19 -5.08 3.29
C GLY A 108 -5.36 -5.93 4.56
N GLU A 109 -6.32 -6.86 4.55
CA GLU A 109 -6.54 -7.76 5.70
C GLU A 109 -5.43 -8.81 5.85
N LEU A 110 -4.90 -9.34 4.75
CA LEU A 110 -3.74 -10.25 4.79
C LEU A 110 -2.51 -9.55 5.39
N LEU A 111 -2.22 -8.31 4.98
CA LEU A 111 -1.10 -7.54 5.53
C LEU A 111 -1.30 -7.19 7.00
N LYS A 112 -2.53 -6.92 7.44
CA LYS A 112 -2.85 -6.73 8.86
C LYS A 112 -2.56 -8.00 9.67
N LYS A 113 -2.93 -9.18 9.17
CA LYS A 113 -2.60 -10.45 9.83
C LYS A 113 -1.11 -10.74 9.81
N ALA A 114 -0.41 -10.42 8.71
CA ALA A 114 1.04 -10.50 8.65
C ALA A 114 1.71 -9.60 9.70
N GLU A 115 1.19 -8.40 9.94
CA GLU A 115 1.69 -7.49 10.98
C GLU A 115 1.59 -8.11 12.38
N GLU A 116 0.47 -8.76 12.71
CA GLU A 116 0.27 -9.49 13.97
C GLU A 116 1.33 -10.59 14.13
N LEU A 117 1.58 -11.38 13.09
CA LEU A 117 2.59 -12.45 13.09
C LEU A 117 4.02 -11.92 13.22
N LEU A 118 4.33 -10.81 12.56
CA LEU A 118 5.63 -10.14 12.71
C LEU A 118 5.86 -9.66 14.14
N ARG A 119 4.82 -9.12 14.79
CA ARG A 119 4.88 -8.72 16.21
C ARG A 119 5.06 -9.91 17.16
N MET A 120 4.60 -11.10 16.78
CA MET A 120 4.85 -12.35 17.49
C MET A 120 6.27 -12.89 17.29
N GLY A 121 7.07 -12.29 16.40
CA GLY A 121 8.45 -12.69 16.13
C GLY A 121 8.63 -13.69 15.00
N LEU A 122 7.59 -13.96 14.19
CA LEU A 122 7.74 -14.80 12.99
C LEU A 122 8.59 -14.09 11.93
N LYS A 123 9.43 -14.85 11.23
CA LYS A 123 10.22 -14.33 10.11
C LYS A 123 9.32 -14.13 8.89
N THR A 124 9.61 -13.10 8.09
CA THR A 124 8.88 -12.79 6.85
C THR A 124 8.83 -13.97 5.88
N SER A 125 9.91 -14.77 5.81
CA SER A 125 9.97 -15.99 4.99
C SER A 125 8.86 -16.98 5.32
N ASP A 126 8.59 -17.18 6.60
CA ASP A 126 7.68 -18.21 7.10
C ASP A 126 6.23 -17.76 6.87
N ILE A 127 5.97 -16.45 7.00
CA ILE A 127 4.67 -15.84 6.70
C ILE A 127 4.35 -15.96 5.21
N VAL A 128 5.33 -15.71 4.33
CA VAL A 128 5.16 -15.85 2.89
C VAL A 128 4.89 -17.31 2.52
N LEU A 129 5.65 -18.25 3.09
CA LEU A 129 5.44 -19.69 2.87
C LEU A 129 4.03 -20.12 3.28
N GLY A 130 3.59 -19.73 4.48
CA GLY A 130 2.25 -20.05 4.99
C GLY A 130 1.12 -19.45 4.15
N SER A 131 1.33 -18.26 3.58
CA SER A 131 0.32 -17.58 2.75
C SER A 131 0.13 -18.22 1.38
N ARG A 132 1.14 -18.94 0.87
CA ARG A 132 1.11 -19.56 -0.46
C ARG A 132 0.31 -20.87 -0.50
N GLY A 133 -0.05 -21.41 0.66
CA GLY A 133 -0.48 -22.81 0.79
C GLY A 133 0.70 -23.73 0.55
N GLY A 134 1.08 -24.51 1.56
CA GLY A 134 2.14 -25.52 1.42
C GLY A 134 1.80 -26.57 0.38
#